data_AF-A0A837RGE4-F1
#
_entry.id   AF-A0A837RGE4-F1
#
_cell.length_a   1.000
_cell.length_b   1.000
_cell.length_c   1.000
_cell.angle_alpha   90.00
_cell.angle_beta   90.00
_cell.angle_gamma   90.00
#
_symmetry.space_group_name_H-M   'P 1'
#
loop_
_entity.id
_entity.type
_entity.pdbx_description
1 polymer ?
#
loop_
_entity_poly.entity_id
_entity_poly.type
_entity_poly.pdbx_seq_one_letter_code
_entity_poly.pdbx_strand_id
1 'polypeptide(L)'
;MSKFLDLKFDSWRYITIKFNQYRNLEISKEYLLNDGYHSLYRNEDFEMDDSVIAMFDVSKYRIKDVQTIILHELHGVIIEARTTKQLMNEIYRINGLGFFMSKSLAKIFRVTRYIPFTHAYLVYMPVNGNSRQNTDWIAPHLVKRAEVIDKILHVVTVGGDYFQVDFTKGNFEKRMHDVSLLNESSFLLMEALIKIGNCNVTKPQELGLFRTYEKCECDKHLEMRTKSQDINFMVLAMTEHLLLNLGIEMIEKIELVKYYSHHLARLKRIY
;
A
#
# COMPACT_ATOMS: atom_id res chain seq x y z
N MET A 1 29.63 -13.30 -34.21
CA MET A 1 30.15 -14.29 -33.24
C MET A 1 30.54 -13.51 -31.99
N SER A 2 29.60 -13.31 -31.07
CA SER A 2 29.38 -14.16 -29.88
C SER A 2 30.56 -14.14 -28.91
N LYS A 3 30.41 -13.34 -27.85
CA LYS A 3 30.91 -13.65 -26.51
C LYS A 3 29.74 -13.50 -25.53
N PHE A 4 28.91 -14.53 -25.56
CA PHE A 4 28.04 -14.93 -24.47
C PHE A 4 28.87 -15.60 -23.37
N LEU A 5 28.39 -15.52 -22.12
CA LEU A 5 28.72 -16.38 -20.95
C LEU A 5 30.08 -16.10 -20.30
N ASP A 6 30.24 -16.00 -18.97
CA ASP A 6 29.52 -16.59 -17.86
C ASP A 6 29.52 -15.63 -16.64
N LEU A 7 28.34 -15.20 -16.18
CA LEU A 7 28.15 -14.83 -14.78
C LEU A 7 27.30 -15.94 -14.17
N LYS A 8 28.00 -16.88 -13.51
CA LYS A 8 27.38 -17.89 -12.65
C LYS A 8 26.60 -17.17 -11.57
N PHE A 9 25.27 -17.15 -11.71
CA PHE A 9 24.37 -16.93 -10.59
C PHE A 9 24.43 -18.17 -9.71
N ASP A 10 25.30 -18.14 -8.71
CA ASP A 10 25.32 -19.16 -7.67
C ASP A 10 24.06 -19.02 -6.82
N SER A 11 23.23 -20.03 -6.97
CA SER A 11 21.98 -20.26 -6.27
C SER A 11 22.21 -20.80 -4.85
N TRP A 12 21.34 -20.38 -3.92
CA TRP A 12 20.99 -20.99 -2.62
C TRP A 12 21.84 -20.67 -1.38
N ARG A 13 21.31 -19.74 -0.57
CA ARG A 13 20.86 -20.01 0.82
C ARG A 13 19.87 -18.92 1.23
N TYR A 14 18.59 -19.09 0.86
CA TYR A 14 17.52 -18.34 1.49
C TYR A 14 17.42 -18.80 2.95
N ILE A 15 18.09 -18.07 3.86
CA ILE A 15 17.72 -18.12 5.27
C ILE A 15 16.36 -17.43 5.32
N THR A 16 15.29 -18.22 5.38
CA THR A 16 13.95 -17.69 5.61
C THR A 16 13.91 -17.15 7.03
N ILE A 17 14.13 -15.85 7.20
CA ILE A 17 13.84 -15.16 8.45
C ILE A 17 12.35 -14.84 8.46
N LYS A 18 11.53 -15.90 8.56
CA LYS A 18 10.14 -15.82 9.07
C LYS A 18 10.16 -15.26 10.49
N PHE A 19 9.04 -15.00 11.17
CA PHE A 19 9.01 -14.56 12.59
C PHE A 19 9.67 -15.56 13.56
N ASN A 20 10.97 -15.84 13.43
CA ASN A 20 11.69 -16.88 14.13
C ASN A 20 11.75 -16.57 15.62
N GLN A 21 11.75 -15.28 15.96
CA GLN A 21 11.62 -14.75 17.31
C GLN A 21 10.35 -15.25 18.02
N TYR A 22 9.29 -15.54 17.27
CA TYR A 22 7.95 -15.84 17.80
C TYR A 22 7.29 -17.00 17.04
N ARG A 23 8.06 -18.02 16.62
CA ARG A 23 7.52 -19.14 15.83
C ARG A 23 6.31 -19.75 16.54
N ASN A 24 5.25 -19.98 15.76
CA ASN A 24 4.00 -20.61 16.21
C ASN A 24 3.26 -19.82 17.31
N LEU A 25 3.58 -18.54 17.50
CA LEU A 25 2.83 -17.65 18.37
C LEU A 25 1.94 -16.75 17.51
N GLU A 26 0.76 -16.46 18.01
CA GLU A 26 -0.10 -15.42 17.47
C GLU A 26 0.30 -14.09 18.10
N ILE A 27 0.99 -13.26 17.31
CA ILE A 27 1.63 -12.05 17.79
C ILE A 27 0.60 -10.92 17.89
N SER A 28 0.39 -10.36 19.08
CA SER A 28 -0.41 -9.14 19.27
C SER A 28 0.47 -7.99 19.74
N LYS A 29 -0.04 -6.75 19.60
CA LYS A 29 0.63 -5.56 20.15
C LYS A 29 0.83 -5.69 21.66
N GLU A 30 -0.15 -6.22 22.38
CA GLU A 30 -0.06 -6.44 23.82
C GLU A 30 1.04 -7.46 24.18
N TYR A 31 1.11 -8.57 23.46
CA TYR A 31 2.15 -9.57 23.65
C TYR A 31 3.55 -8.98 23.40
N LEU A 32 3.72 -8.28 22.28
CA LEU A 32 5.02 -7.68 21.90
C LEU A 32 5.50 -6.60 22.88
N LEU A 33 4.59 -5.89 23.53
CA LEU A 33 4.93 -4.84 24.49
C LEU A 33 5.17 -5.37 25.91
N ASN A 34 4.81 -6.63 26.18
CA ASN A 34 5.03 -7.30 27.45
C ASN A 34 6.00 -8.47 27.24
N ASP A 35 5.48 -9.70 27.18
CA ASP A 35 6.26 -10.93 27.18
C ASP A 35 7.23 -11.06 26.00
N GLY A 36 6.85 -10.52 24.84
CA GLY A 36 7.64 -10.58 23.62
C GLY A 36 8.76 -9.54 23.55
N TYR A 37 8.72 -8.47 24.36
CA TYR A 37 9.55 -7.28 24.15
C TYR A 37 11.04 -7.56 24.06
N HIS A 38 11.54 -8.53 24.84
CA HIS A 38 12.96 -8.90 24.89
C HIS A 38 13.51 -9.51 23.58
N SER A 39 12.63 -10.00 22.70
CA SER A 39 13.04 -10.56 21.41
C SER A 39 13.00 -9.53 20.28
N LEU A 40 12.51 -8.32 20.55
CA LEU A 40 12.54 -7.20 19.61
C LEU A 40 13.95 -6.62 19.51
N TYR A 41 14.31 -6.20 18.30
CA TYR A 41 15.57 -5.51 18.04
C TYR A 41 15.36 -4.36 17.07
N ARG A 42 16.35 -3.47 17.00
CA ARG A 42 16.39 -2.38 16.03
C ARG A 42 17.26 -2.77 14.85
N ASN A 43 16.76 -2.52 13.64
CA ASN A 43 17.58 -2.53 12.44
C ASN A 43 17.97 -1.08 12.12
N GLU A 44 19.22 -0.70 12.40
CA GLU A 44 19.67 0.70 12.33
C GLU A 44 19.56 1.31 10.92
N ASP A 45 19.73 0.49 9.89
CA ASP A 45 19.68 0.91 8.49
C ASP A 45 18.34 0.55 7.82
N PHE A 46 17.26 0.40 8.60
CA PHE A 46 15.96 0.05 8.04
C PHE A 46 15.44 1.15 7.11
N GLU A 47 15.08 0.79 5.89
CA GLU A 47 14.32 1.63 4.97
C GLU A 47 12.99 0.96 4.65
N MET A 48 11.94 1.77 4.51
CA MET A 48 10.63 1.26 4.13
C MET A 48 10.67 0.68 2.71
N ASP A 49 10.32 -0.60 2.57
CA ASP A 49 10.30 -1.34 1.31
C ASP A 49 8.95 -2.02 1.05
N ASP A 50 8.91 -2.97 0.12
CA ASP A 50 7.72 -3.76 -0.25
C ASP A 50 7.55 -5.06 0.55
N SER A 51 8.44 -5.35 1.49
CA SER A 51 8.49 -6.57 2.31
C SER A 51 7.94 -6.37 3.73
N VAL A 52 7.43 -5.18 4.04
CA VAL A 52 6.71 -4.90 5.30
C VAL A 52 5.31 -5.51 5.25
N ILE A 53 5.03 -6.40 6.18
CA ILE A 53 3.73 -7.08 6.33
C ILE A 53 2.74 -6.21 7.10
N ALA A 54 3.20 -5.62 8.21
CA ALA A 54 2.38 -4.77 9.06
C ALA A 54 3.23 -3.75 9.82
N MET A 55 2.59 -2.63 10.18
CA MET A 55 3.15 -1.63 11.07
C MET A 55 2.17 -1.38 12.20
N PHE A 56 2.65 -1.48 13.43
CA PHE A 56 1.89 -1.24 14.64
C PHE A 56 2.29 0.10 15.24
N ASP A 57 1.33 1.01 15.34
CA ASP A 57 1.48 2.27 16.06
C ASP A 57 1.50 1.99 17.57
N VAL A 58 2.66 2.23 18.17
CA VAL A 58 2.89 2.11 19.61
C VAL A 58 3.25 3.47 20.25
N SER A 59 3.14 4.57 19.50
CA SER A 59 3.46 5.92 19.97
C SER A 59 2.69 6.30 21.25
N LYS A 60 1.46 5.80 21.40
CA LYS A 60 0.61 6.03 22.59
C LYS A 60 1.17 5.43 23.89
N TYR A 61 2.04 4.40 23.81
CA TYR A 61 2.61 3.74 24.98
C TYR A 61 3.85 4.46 25.53
N ARG A 62 4.34 5.51 24.85
CA ARG A 62 5.44 6.38 25.30
C ARG A 62 6.73 5.61 25.66
N ILE A 63 7.00 4.54 24.92
CA ILE A 63 8.25 3.77 25.06
C ILE A 63 9.38 4.61 24.48
N LYS A 64 10.47 4.74 25.24
CA LYS A 64 11.61 5.55 24.84
C LYS A 64 12.16 5.04 23.50
N ASP A 65 12.31 5.95 22.54
CA ASP A 65 12.84 5.69 21.20
C ASP A 65 12.06 4.65 20.37
N VAL A 66 10.83 4.27 20.76
CA VAL A 66 9.99 3.32 20.01
C VAL A 66 8.62 3.92 19.75
N GLN A 67 8.32 4.14 18.46
CA GLN A 67 7.05 4.68 17.98
C GLN A 67 6.27 3.68 17.13
N THR A 68 6.98 2.76 16.46
CA THR A 68 6.39 1.73 15.59
C THR A 68 7.01 0.38 15.87
N ILE A 69 6.22 -0.69 15.81
CA ILE A 69 6.73 -2.05 15.65
C ILE A 69 6.41 -2.50 14.23
N ILE A 70 7.40 -3.03 13.51
CA ILE A 70 7.28 -3.47 12.12
C ILE A 70 7.35 -4.98 12.08
N LEU A 71 6.43 -5.58 11.34
CA LEU A 71 6.46 -6.99 10.95
C LEU A 71 6.97 -7.04 9.50
N HIS A 72 8.10 -7.69 9.28
CA HIS A 72 8.82 -7.70 8.01
C HIS A 72 9.12 -9.12 7.55
N GLU A 73 8.98 -9.42 6.25
CA GLU A 73 9.19 -10.77 5.71
C GLU A 73 10.63 -11.28 5.86
N LEU A 74 11.62 -10.38 5.85
CA LEU A 74 13.05 -10.72 5.92
C LEU A 74 13.73 -10.36 7.24
N HIS A 75 13.13 -9.50 8.04
CA HIS A 75 13.74 -8.96 9.27
C HIS A 75 12.95 -9.37 10.52
N GLY A 76 11.92 -10.19 10.38
CA GLY A 76 11.08 -10.56 11.50
C GLY A 76 10.36 -9.35 12.09
N VAL A 77 10.36 -9.23 13.42
CA VAL A 77 9.71 -8.14 14.14
C VAL A 77 10.75 -7.19 14.71
N ILE A 78 10.71 -5.93 14.26
CA ILE A 78 11.67 -4.89 14.63
C ILE A 78 10.98 -3.68 15.25
N ILE A 79 11.72 -2.94 16.07
CA ILE A 79 11.28 -1.66 16.66
C ILE A 79 11.82 -0.48 15.87
N GLU A 80 11.00 0.56 15.74
CA GLU A 80 11.33 1.78 15.01
C GLU A 80 11.04 3.04 15.81
N ALA A 81 11.95 4.02 15.72
CA ALA A 81 11.80 5.33 16.35
C ALA A 81 10.88 6.24 15.53
N ARG A 82 10.72 5.95 14.23
CA ARG A 82 9.80 6.67 13.35
C ARG A 82 8.37 6.22 13.59
N THR A 83 7.44 7.15 13.53
CA THR A 83 6.00 6.86 13.57
C THR A 83 5.54 6.15 12.29
N THR A 84 4.43 5.41 12.35
CA THR A 84 3.84 4.78 11.16
C THR A 84 3.54 5.81 10.06
N LYS A 85 3.22 7.05 10.42
CA LYS A 85 3.01 8.15 9.46
C LYS A 85 4.30 8.57 8.75
N GLN A 86 5.42 8.67 9.48
CA GLN A 86 6.72 8.97 8.88
C GLN A 86 7.13 7.86 7.92
N LEU A 87 7.05 6.60 8.36
CA LEU A 87 7.36 5.42 7.55
C LEU A 87 6.49 5.35 6.28
N MET A 88 5.17 5.52 6.41
CA MET A 88 4.27 5.54 5.26
C MET A 88 4.53 6.70 4.30
N ASN A 89 5.03 7.84 4.79
CA ASN A 89 5.41 8.93 3.91
C ASN A 89 6.66 8.58 3.12
N GLU A 90 7.65 7.88 3.70
CA GLU A 90 8.89 7.48 3.01
C GLU A 90 8.67 6.61 1.77
N ILE A 91 7.51 5.96 1.63
CA ILE A 91 7.13 5.20 0.43
C ILE A 91 7.17 6.04 -0.86
N TYR A 92 7.12 7.39 -0.78
CA TYR A 92 7.37 8.21 -1.97
C TYR A 92 8.73 7.91 -2.61
N ARG A 93 9.72 7.40 -1.86
CA ARG A 93 11.01 6.98 -2.39
C ARG A 93 10.90 5.78 -3.32
N ILE A 94 9.87 4.94 -3.14
CA ILE A 94 9.59 3.76 -3.98
C ILE A 94 8.93 4.18 -5.30
N ASN A 95 7.88 5.01 -5.24
CA ASN A 95 7.03 5.28 -6.42
C ASN A 95 7.10 6.72 -6.96
N GLY A 96 7.88 7.61 -6.35
CA GLY A 96 8.00 9.03 -6.68
C GLY A 96 6.76 9.90 -6.40
N LEU A 97 5.59 9.30 -6.20
CA LEU A 97 4.29 9.99 -6.12
C LEU A 97 3.67 9.95 -4.71
N GLY A 98 4.18 9.12 -3.82
CA GLY A 98 3.60 8.82 -2.52
C GLY A 98 2.11 8.44 -2.65
N PHE A 99 1.28 9.06 -1.82
CA PHE A 99 -0.18 8.85 -1.78
C PHE A 99 -0.96 9.57 -2.89
N PHE A 100 -0.32 10.30 -3.81
CA PHE A 100 -1.03 11.06 -4.84
C PHE A 100 -1.93 10.15 -5.69
N MET A 101 -1.39 9.01 -6.14
CA MET A 101 -2.14 8.01 -6.90
C MET A 101 -3.38 7.55 -6.14
N SER A 102 -3.19 7.06 -4.92
CA SER A 102 -4.28 6.48 -4.12
C SER A 102 -5.37 7.50 -3.81
N LYS A 103 -5.01 8.76 -3.53
CA LYS A 103 -5.99 9.84 -3.28
C LYS A 103 -6.75 10.24 -4.55
N SER A 104 -6.07 10.25 -5.69
CA SER A 104 -6.71 10.53 -6.99
C SER A 104 -7.71 9.44 -7.33
N LEU A 105 -7.30 8.17 -7.26
CA LEU A 105 -8.17 7.02 -7.51
C LEU A 105 -9.35 6.98 -6.52
N ALA A 106 -9.09 7.25 -5.24
CA ALA A 106 -10.14 7.33 -4.23
C ALA A 106 -11.18 8.41 -4.55
N LYS A 107 -10.77 9.57 -5.08
CA LYS A 107 -11.69 10.61 -5.54
C LYS A 107 -12.50 10.14 -6.76
N ILE A 108 -11.84 9.55 -7.77
CA ILE A 108 -12.48 9.09 -9.00
C ILE A 108 -13.56 8.02 -8.70
N PHE A 109 -13.24 7.06 -7.85
CA PHE A 109 -14.11 5.92 -7.51
C PHE A 109 -14.88 6.09 -6.20
N ARG A 110 -14.91 7.32 -5.67
CA ARG A 110 -15.73 7.72 -4.51
C ARG A 110 -15.46 6.90 -3.23
N VAL A 111 -14.20 6.50 -3.02
CA VAL A 111 -13.72 5.92 -1.76
C VAL A 111 -13.34 7.04 -0.81
N THR A 112 -14.13 7.24 0.25
CA THR A 112 -14.01 8.45 1.11
C THR A 112 -13.31 8.22 2.44
N ARG A 113 -13.10 6.96 2.84
CA ARG A 113 -12.55 6.60 4.15
C ARG A 113 -11.49 5.52 4.00
N TYR A 114 -10.57 5.47 4.96
CA TYR A 114 -9.54 4.43 5.05
C TYR A 114 -8.72 4.28 3.76
N ILE A 115 -8.40 5.41 3.11
CA ILE A 115 -7.67 5.43 1.83
C ILE A 115 -6.32 4.74 2.03
N PRO A 116 -6.06 3.63 1.31
CA PRO A 116 -4.81 2.91 1.39
C PRO A 116 -3.70 3.67 0.66
N PHE A 117 -2.45 3.27 0.87
CA PHE A 117 -1.44 3.42 -0.17
C PHE A 117 -1.65 2.32 -1.19
N THR A 118 -1.59 2.65 -2.49
CA THR A 118 -1.62 1.67 -3.59
C THR A 118 -0.71 2.15 -4.71
N HIS A 119 0.11 1.21 -5.19
CA HIS A 119 0.92 1.33 -6.38
C HIS A 119 1.02 -0.06 -7.03
N ALA A 120 0.13 -0.34 -8.00
CA ALA A 120 -0.15 -1.70 -8.46
C ALA A 120 -0.49 -2.56 -7.24
N TYR A 121 0.09 -3.77 -7.16
CA TYR A 121 -0.13 -4.72 -6.07
C TYR A 121 0.63 -4.42 -4.78
N LEU A 122 1.48 -3.37 -4.75
CA LEU A 122 2.02 -2.88 -3.49
C LEU A 122 0.96 -2.01 -2.79
N VAL A 123 0.35 -2.57 -1.74
CA VAL A 123 -0.76 -1.95 -1.03
C VAL A 123 -0.57 -2.00 0.47
N TYR A 124 -0.73 -0.86 1.13
CA TYR A 124 -0.80 -0.76 2.59
C TYR A 124 -2.15 -0.15 2.99
N MET A 125 -2.94 -0.91 3.74
CA MET A 125 -4.27 -0.52 4.21
C MET A 125 -4.22 -0.05 5.66
N PRO A 126 -4.80 1.13 5.99
CA PRO A 126 -4.92 1.56 7.37
C PRO A 126 -6.02 0.76 8.09
N VAL A 127 -5.72 0.27 9.29
CA VAL A 127 -6.63 -0.61 10.05
C VAL A 127 -7.71 0.16 10.80
N ASN A 128 -7.40 1.27 11.48
CA ASN A 128 -8.41 2.06 12.20
C ASN A 128 -8.39 3.56 11.88
N GLY A 129 -7.30 4.07 11.30
CA GLY A 129 -7.10 5.48 11.02
C GLY A 129 -7.18 5.83 9.53
N ASN A 130 -6.55 6.95 9.20
CA ASN A 130 -6.39 7.42 7.82
C ASN A 130 -4.93 7.82 7.60
N SER A 131 -4.57 8.08 6.34
CA SER A 131 -3.19 8.40 5.94
C SER A 131 -2.62 9.70 6.55
N ARG A 132 -3.38 10.48 7.32
CA ARG A 132 -2.91 11.74 7.95
C ARG A 132 -2.50 11.56 9.41
N GLN A 133 -2.80 10.42 10.02
CA GLN A 133 -2.59 10.12 11.43
C GLN A 133 -1.71 8.88 11.60
N ASN A 134 -1.16 8.68 12.81
CA ASN A 134 -0.60 7.40 13.17
C ASN A 134 -1.74 6.37 13.29
N THR A 135 -1.52 5.20 12.73
CA THR A 135 -2.48 4.10 12.72
C THR A 135 -1.72 2.82 12.41
N ASP A 136 -2.28 1.70 12.82
CA ASP A 136 -1.80 0.41 12.35
C ASP A 136 -2.08 0.28 10.85
N TRP A 137 -1.13 -0.33 10.13
CA TRP A 137 -1.21 -0.65 8.71
C TRP A 137 -0.95 -2.13 8.49
N ILE A 138 -1.63 -2.72 7.51
CA ILE A 138 -1.35 -4.08 7.03
C ILE A 138 -1.19 -4.06 5.51
N ALA A 139 -0.36 -4.96 4.99
CA ALA A 139 -0.13 -5.17 3.57
C ALA A 139 -1.01 -6.33 3.06
N PRO A 140 -2.20 -6.08 2.47
CA PRO A 140 -3.15 -7.16 2.20
C PRO A 140 -2.67 -8.16 1.14
N HIS A 141 -1.72 -7.76 0.29
CA HIS A 141 -1.06 -8.62 -0.70
C HIS A 141 -0.11 -9.65 -0.07
N LEU A 142 0.37 -9.41 1.16
CA LEU A 142 1.21 -10.33 1.94
C LEU A 142 0.41 -11.12 2.99
N VAL A 143 -0.92 -10.97 2.99
CA VAL A 143 -1.84 -11.64 3.93
C VAL A 143 -2.63 -12.73 3.21
N LYS A 144 -2.57 -13.96 3.71
CA LYS A 144 -3.29 -15.11 3.14
C LYS A 144 -4.74 -15.18 3.59
N ARG A 145 -4.98 -14.94 4.88
CA ARG A 145 -6.32 -15.00 5.49
C ARG A 145 -6.41 -13.94 6.58
N ALA A 146 -7.58 -13.34 6.72
CA ALA A 146 -7.88 -12.51 7.86
C ALA A 146 -9.36 -12.61 8.24
N GLU A 147 -9.64 -12.53 9.54
CA GLU A 147 -10.98 -12.63 10.10
C GLU A 147 -11.12 -11.67 11.28
N VAL A 148 -12.29 -11.04 11.42
CA VAL A 148 -12.57 -10.16 12.56
C VAL A 148 -13.44 -10.91 13.57
N ILE A 149 -12.92 -11.10 14.78
CA ILE A 149 -13.63 -11.69 15.92
C ILE A 149 -13.54 -10.67 17.06
N ASP A 150 -14.67 -10.29 17.66
CA ASP A 150 -14.71 -9.38 18.81
C ASP A 150 -13.86 -8.10 18.68
N LYS A 151 -13.91 -7.47 17.50
CA LYS A 151 -13.12 -6.25 17.15
C LYS A 151 -11.61 -6.46 17.11
N ILE A 152 -11.14 -7.70 16.96
CA ILE A 152 -9.75 -8.06 16.72
C ILE A 152 -9.68 -8.66 15.33
N LEU A 153 -8.77 -8.16 14.49
CA LEU A 153 -8.44 -8.74 13.20
C LEU A 153 -7.34 -9.78 13.42
N HIS A 154 -7.69 -11.04 13.28
CA HIS A 154 -6.78 -12.18 13.26
C HIS A 154 -6.24 -12.36 11.85
N VAL A 155 -4.92 -12.41 11.70
CA VAL A 155 -4.24 -12.39 10.42
C VAL A 155 -3.28 -13.57 10.29
N VAL A 156 -3.32 -14.22 9.12
CA VAL A 156 -2.36 -15.24 8.70
C VAL A 156 -1.63 -14.72 7.46
N THR A 157 -0.31 -14.60 7.53
CA THR A 157 0.52 -14.13 6.41
C THR A 157 0.63 -15.20 5.31
N VAL A 158 1.05 -14.80 4.11
CA VAL A 158 1.44 -15.73 3.04
C VAL A 158 2.55 -16.67 3.52
N GLY A 159 3.49 -16.17 4.33
CA GLY A 159 4.57 -16.92 4.95
C GLY A 159 4.14 -17.97 5.99
N GLY A 160 2.89 -17.91 6.46
CA GLY A 160 2.29 -18.80 7.44
C GLY A 160 2.37 -18.33 8.90
N ASP A 161 2.76 -17.08 9.11
CA ASP A 161 2.86 -16.47 10.43
C ASP A 161 1.52 -15.87 10.89
N TYR A 162 1.32 -15.73 12.21
CA TYR A 162 0.07 -15.29 12.82
C TYR A 162 0.25 -13.99 13.60
N PHE A 163 -0.65 -13.03 13.40
CA PHE A 163 -0.69 -11.83 14.22
C PHE A 163 -2.11 -11.28 14.37
N GLN A 164 -2.30 -10.46 15.40
CA GLN A 164 -3.54 -9.77 15.70
C GLN A 164 -3.35 -8.26 15.70
N VAL A 165 -4.38 -7.56 15.24
CA VAL A 165 -4.46 -6.10 15.34
C VAL A 165 -5.87 -5.68 15.70
N ASP A 166 -6.00 -4.68 16.58
CA ASP A 166 -7.30 -4.10 16.91
C ASP A 166 -8.03 -3.65 15.65
N PHE A 167 -9.28 -4.05 15.47
CA PHE A 167 -10.17 -3.64 14.40
C PHE A 167 -11.47 -3.10 15.00
N THR A 168 -11.42 -1.84 15.44
CA THR A 168 -12.51 -1.25 16.24
C THR A 168 -13.45 -0.38 15.43
N LYS A 169 -13.11 -0.08 14.16
CA LYS A 169 -13.86 0.86 13.32
C LYS A 169 -14.15 0.28 11.94
N GLY A 170 -15.41 0.41 11.50
CA GLY A 170 -15.85 0.07 10.14
C GLY A 170 -16.15 -1.41 9.94
N ASN A 171 -16.27 -1.82 8.68
CA ASN A 171 -16.52 -3.21 8.28
C ASN A 171 -15.31 -3.68 7.43
N PHE A 172 -14.73 -4.82 7.79
CA PHE A 172 -13.51 -5.33 7.16
C PHE A 172 -13.72 -5.70 5.70
N GLU A 173 -14.76 -6.45 5.38
CA GLU A 173 -15.07 -6.90 4.01
C GLU A 173 -15.28 -5.71 3.06
N LYS A 174 -16.06 -4.71 3.48
CA LYS A 174 -16.29 -3.49 2.73
C LYS A 174 -14.99 -2.71 2.53
N ARG A 175 -14.14 -2.64 3.55
CA ARG A 175 -12.84 -1.97 3.42
C ARG A 175 -11.94 -2.72 2.44
N MET A 176 -11.84 -4.04 2.55
CA MET A 176 -11.07 -4.86 1.63
C MET A 176 -11.58 -4.76 0.20
N HIS A 177 -12.91 -4.68 0.01
CA HIS A 177 -13.51 -4.38 -1.29
C HIS A 177 -13.06 -3.02 -1.84
N ASP A 178 -13.17 -1.95 -1.05
CA ASP A 178 -12.76 -0.60 -1.49
C ASP A 178 -11.25 -0.53 -1.77
N VAL A 179 -10.42 -1.21 -0.97
CA VAL A 179 -8.96 -1.31 -1.21
C VAL A 179 -8.67 -2.11 -2.48
N SER A 180 -9.37 -3.22 -2.71
CA SER A 180 -9.23 -4.02 -3.93
C SER A 180 -9.59 -3.22 -5.18
N LEU A 181 -10.66 -2.42 -5.11
CA LEU A 181 -11.09 -1.53 -6.18
C LEU A 181 -9.97 -0.55 -6.59
N LEU A 182 -9.32 0.08 -5.60
CA LEU A 182 -8.23 1.03 -5.84
C LEU A 182 -6.95 0.33 -6.32
N ASN A 183 -6.65 -0.86 -5.79
CA ASN A 183 -5.53 -1.70 -6.21
C ASN A 183 -5.65 -2.10 -7.69
N GLU A 184 -6.78 -2.70 -8.08
CA GLU A 184 -7.04 -3.12 -9.45
C GLU A 184 -7.02 -1.92 -10.40
N SER A 185 -7.61 -0.79 -9.99
CA SER A 185 -7.53 0.45 -10.76
C SER A 185 -6.09 0.92 -10.97
N SER A 186 -5.25 0.86 -9.94
CA SER A 186 -3.85 1.27 -10.05
C SER A 186 -3.09 0.36 -11.01
N PHE A 187 -3.36 -0.94 -10.99
CA PHE A 187 -2.76 -1.91 -11.91
C PHE A 187 -3.19 -1.66 -13.35
N LEU A 188 -4.49 -1.54 -13.62
CA LEU A 188 -5.03 -1.35 -14.97
C LEU A 188 -4.52 -0.05 -15.62
N LEU A 189 -4.41 1.02 -14.85
CA LEU A 189 -3.82 2.27 -15.34
C LEU A 189 -2.35 2.08 -15.76
N MET A 190 -1.56 1.38 -14.94
CA MET A 190 -0.15 1.11 -15.30
C MET A 190 -0.02 0.17 -16.48
N GLU A 191 -0.84 -0.88 -16.54
CA GLU A 191 -0.90 -1.78 -17.69
C GLU A 191 -1.21 -1.00 -18.97
N ALA A 192 -2.22 -0.12 -18.95
CA ALA A 192 -2.60 0.69 -20.09
C ALA A 192 -1.45 1.61 -20.54
N LEU A 193 -0.76 2.28 -19.61
CA LEU A 193 0.39 3.15 -19.91
C LEU A 193 1.57 2.39 -20.53
N ILE A 194 1.92 1.24 -19.94
CA ILE A 194 3.09 0.44 -20.35
C ILE A 194 2.84 -0.29 -21.68
N LYS A 195 1.59 -0.70 -21.94
CA LYS A 195 1.19 -1.37 -23.18
C LYS A 195 1.41 -0.51 -24.43
N ILE A 196 1.34 0.82 -24.31
CA ILE A 196 1.70 1.74 -25.41
C ILE A 196 3.15 1.54 -25.84
N GLY A 197 4.04 1.23 -24.90
CA GLY A 197 5.44 0.90 -25.15
C GLY A 197 5.68 -0.54 -25.62
N ASN A 198 4.63 -1.29 -25.97
CA ASN A 198 4.69 -2.71 -26.33
C ASN A 198 5.27 -3.61 -25.21
N CYS A 199 5.09 -3.19 -23.96
CA CYS A 199 5.46 -3.96 -22.77
C CYS A 199 4.20 -4.53 -22.12
N ASN A 200 4.33 -5.67 -21.43
CA ASN A 200 3.24 -6.30 -20.69
C ASN A 200 3.59 -6.34 -19.20
N VAL A 201 2.63 -5.97 -18.36
CA VAL A 201 2.73 -6.15 -16.91
C VAL A 201 1.99 -7.43 -16.55
N THR A 202 2.58 -8.25 -15.70
CA THR A 202 1.92 -9.46 -15.20
C THR A 202 1.49 -9.27 -13.76
N LYS A 203 0.33 -9.82 -13.41
CA LYS A 203 -0.11 -9.89 -12.02
C LYS A 203 0.84 -10.82 -11.25
N PRO A 204 1.15 -10.52 -9.98
CA PRO A 204 1.83 -11.47 -9.11
C PRO A 204 1.04 -12.77 -8.98
N GLN A 205 1.74 -13.90 -8.81
CA GLN A 205 1.09 -15.21 -8.61
C GLN A 205 0.36 -15.29 -7.27
N GLU A 206 0.98 -14.72 -6.22
CA GLU A 206 0.37 -14.58 -4.91
C GLU A 206 -0.28 -13.21 -4.78
N LEU A 207 -1.59 -13.19 -4.50
CA LEU A 207 -2.39 -11.97 -4.43
C LEU A 207 -2.86 -11.69 -2.99
N GLY A 208 -2.58 -12.60 -2.05
CA GLY A 208 -3.05 -12.52 -0.69
C GLY A 208 -4.57 -12.36 -0.63
N LEU A 209 -5.03 -11.40 0.17
CA LEU A 209 -6.47 -11.13 0.37
C LEU A 209 -7.17 -10.64 -0.90
N PHE A 210 -6.43 -10.13 -1.90
CA PHE A 210 -7.04 -9.64 -3.14
C PHE A 210 -7.59 -10.77 -4.02
N ARG A 211 -7.15 -12.01 -3.82
CA ARG A 211 -7.65 -13.17 -4.59
C ARG A 211 -9.17 -13.31 -4.50
N THR A 212 -9.77 -12.99 -3.37
CA THR A 212 -11.23 -13.03 -3.16
C THR A 212 -11.99 -12.04 -4.05
N TYR A 213 -11.36 -10.92 -4.42
CA TYR A 213 -12.01 -9.82 -5.12
C TYR A 213 -11.67 -9.75 -6.61
N GLU A 214 -10.76 -10.59 -7.10
CA GLU A 214 -10.32 -10.59 -8.49
C GLU A 214 -11.48 -10.79 -9.48
N LYS A 215 -12.50 -11.56 -9.08
CA LYS A 215 -13.69 -11.84 -9.89
C LYS A 215 -14.92 -11.04 -9.46
N CYS A 216 -14.73 -9.91 -8.76
CA CYS A 216 -15.85 -9.07 -8.36
C CYS A 216 -16.49 -8.44 -9.61
N GLU A 217 -17.80 -8.62 -9.78
CA GLU A 217 -18.59 -8.09 -10.90
C GLU A 217 -19.62 -7.03 -10.46
N CYS A 218 -19.41 -6.40 -9.29
CA CYS A 218 -20.29 -5.32 -8.85
C CYS A 218 -20.14 -4.10 -9.76
N ASP A 219 -21.18 -3.26 -9.82
CA ASP A 219 -21.21 -2.05 -10.67
C ASP A 219 -19.97 -1.16 -10.51
N LYS A 220 -19.46 -1.05 -9.27
CA LYS A 220 -18.25 -0.26 -8.99
C LYS A 220 -17.01 -0.83 -9.68
N HIS A 221 -16.82 -2.16 -9.65
CA HIS A 221 -15.66 -2.80 -10.29
C HIS A 221 -15.79 -2.75 -11.82
N LEU A 222 -17.00 -2.92 -12.36
CA LEU A 222 -17.26 -2.78 -13.80
C LEU A 222 -17.00 -1.35 -14.31
N GLU A 223 -17.49 -0.34 -13.58
CA GLU A 223 -17.22 1.07 -13.87
C GLU A 223 -15.72 1.37 -13.77
N MET A 224 -15.06 0.89 -12.70
CA MET A 224 -13.64 1.10 -12.48
C MET A 224 -12.79 0.50 -13.61
N ARG A 225 -13.03 -0.75 -14.01
CA ARG A 225 -12.27 -1.38 -15.10
C ARG A 225 -12.35 -0.59 -16.40
N THR A 226 -13.55 -0.12 -16.74
CA THR A 226 -13.80 0.70 -17.92
C THR A 226 -13.03 2.01 -17.86
N LYS A 227 -13.11 2.73 -16.74
CA LYS A 227 -12.46 4.05 -16.57
C LYS A 227 -10.94 3.95 -16.48
N SER A 228 -10.41 2.96 -15.78
CA SER A 228 -8.97 2.85 -15.51
C SER A 228 -8.15 2.50 -16.73
N GLN A 229 -8.77 1.89 -17.74
CA GLN A 229 -8.15 1.60 -19.04
C GLN A 229 -8.24 2.80 -20.01
N ASP A 230 -9.12 3.77 -19.77
CA ASP A 230 -9.16 5.03 -20.51
C ASP A 230 -8.10 5.99 -19.98
N ILE A 231 -6.92 5.94 -20.59
CA ILE A 231 -5.76 6.77 -20.22
C ILE A 231 -6.09 8.27 -20.31
N ASN A 232 -6.89 8.69 -21.30
CA ASN A 232 -7.23 10.10 -21.46
C ASN A 232 -8.08 10.59 -20.30
N PHE A 233 -9.11 9.81 -19.93
CA PHE A 233 -9.92 10.08 -18.74
C PHE A 233 -9.07 10.10 -17.47
N MET A 234 -8.25 9.08 -17.24
CA MET A 234 -7.46 8.94 -16.02
C MET A 234 -6.45 10.07 -15.84
N VAL A 235 -5.68 10.39 -16.90
CA VAL A 235 -4.69 11.47 -16.87
C VAL A 235 -5.38 12.82 -16.62
N LEU A 236 -6.52 13.07 -17.27
CA LEU A 236 -7.27 14.31 -17.05
C LEU A 236 -7.78 14.41 -15.60
N ALA A 237 -8.43 13.36 -15.09
CA ALA A 237 -8.99 13.33 -13.75
C ALA A 237 -7.91 13.47 -12.66
N MET A 238 -6.75 12.85 -12.86
CA MET A 238 -5.60 12.97 -11.95
C MET A 238 -4.96 14.36 -12.02
N THR A 239 -4.83 14.93 -13.21
CA THR A 239 -4.32 16.31 -13.39
C THR A 239 -5.24 17.31 -12.68
N GLU A 240 -6.55 17.18 -12.87
CA GLU A 240 -7.54 18.00 -12.17
C GLU A 240 -7.43 17.82 -10.65
N HIS A 241 -7.27 16.57 -10.17
CA HIS A 241 -7.04 16.31 -8.76
C HIS A 241 -5.79 17.03 -8.23
N LEU A 242 -4.68 16.98 -8.97
CA LEU A 242 -3.44 17.68 -8.60
C LEU A 242 -3.69 19.19 -8.48
N LEU A 243 -4.22 19.81 -9.53
CA LEU A 243 -4.42 21.26 -9.61
C LEU A 243 -5.34 21.79 -8.50
N LEU A 244 -6.41 21.06 -8.18
CA LEU A 244 -7.33 21.44 -7.09
C LEU A 244 -6.70 21.37 -5.69
N ASN A 245 -5.59 20.66 -5.53
CA ASN A 245 -4.90 20.43 -4.27
C ASN A 245 -3.55 21.17 -4.15
N LEU A 246 -3.20 22.06 -5.07
CA LEU A 246 -1.97 22.88 -5.02
C LEU A 246 -1.96 23.98 -3.94
N GLY A 247 -2.92 23.99 -3.01
CA GLY A 247 -2.95 24.96 -1.90
C GLY A 247 -3.35 26.40 -2.30
N ILE A 248 -3.88 26.58 -3.51
CA ILE A 248 -4.35 27.88 -4.01
C ILE A 248 -5.77 28.16 -3.50
N GLU A 249 -6.09 29.43 -3.23
CA GLU A 249 -7.40 29.86 -2.71
C GLU A 249 -8.56 29.41 -3.61
N MET A 250 -9.72 29.10 -3.00
CA MET A 250 -10.84 28.45 -3.71
C MET A 250 -11.39 29.24 -4.91
N ILE A 251 -11.36 30.57 -4.87
CA ILE A 251 -11.99 31.45 -5.87
C ILE A 251 -11.29 31.34 -7.23
N GLU A 252 -9.99 31.03 -7.26
CA GLU A 252 -9.18 30.97 -8.49
C GLU A 252 -9.06 29.56 -9.08
N LYS A 253 -9.58 28.52 -8.40
CA LYS A 253 -9.30 27.12 -8.76
C LYS A 253 -9.82 26.70 -10.14
N ILE A 254 -11.00 27.16 -10.53
CA ILE A 254 -11.59 26.79 -11.84
C ILE A 254 -10.81 27.47 -12.97
N GLU A 255 -10.44 28.73 -12.80
CA GLU A 255 -9.62 29.48 -13.76
C GLU A 255 -8.22 28.88 -13.87
N LEU A 256 -7.63 28.49 -12.74
CA LEU A 256 -6.36 27.77 -12.68
C LEU A 256 -6.43 26.45 -13.45
N VAL A 257 -7.45 25.62 -13.22
CA VAL A 257 -7.63 24.37 -13.97
C VAL A 257 -7.74 24.63 -15.47
N LYS A 258 -8.52 25.64 -15.88
CA LYS A 258 -8.65 26.02 -17.29
C LYS A 258 -7.32 26.50 -17.88
N TYR A 259 -6.61 27.40 -17.18
CA TYR A 259 -5.33 27.95 -17.58
C TYR A 259 -4.29 26.83 -17.76
N TYR A 260 -4.05 26.01 -16.73
CA TYR A 260 -3.09 24.92 -16.80
C TYR A 260 -3.49 23.85 -17.82
N SER A 261 -4.78 23.54 -17.96
CA SER A 261 -5.24 22.60 -18.99
C SER A 261 -4.94 23.11 -20.40
N HIS A 262 -5.12 24.41 -20.65
CA HIS A 262 -4.78 25.04 -21.92
C HIS A 262 -3.27 24.98 -22.19
N HIS A 263 -2.44 25.31 -21.20
CA HIS A 263 -0.98 25.24 -21.32
C HIS A 263 -0.49 23.80 -21.50
N LEU A 264 -1.05 22.83 -20.77
CA LEU A 264 -0.73 21.41 -20.92
C LEU A 264 -1.13 20.91 -22.33
N ALA A 265 -2.29 21.32 -22.84
CA ALA A 265 -2.71 20.98 -24.20
C ALA A 265 -1.77 21.57 -25.26
N ARG A 266 -1.26 22.79 -25.04
CA ARG A 266 -0.22 23.39 -25.90
C ARG A 266 1.09 22.62 -25.83
N LEU A 267 1.51 22.16 -24.66
CA LEU A 267 2.72 21.33 -24.50
C LEU A 267 2.56 19.94 -25.13
N LYS A 268 1.36 19.35 -25.10
CA LYS A 268 1.05 18.07 -25.75
C LYS A 268 1.09 18.16 -27.28
N ARG A 269 0.84 19.34 -27.84
CA ARG A 269 0.98 19.60 -29.27
C ARG A 269 2.44 19.92 -29.56
N ILE A 270 3.16 18.95 -30.13
CA ILE A 270 4.29 19.28 -31.00
C ILE A 270 3.63 19.96 -32.21
N TYR A 271 3.92 21.25 -32.42
CA TYR A 271 3.43 22.10 -33.53
C TYR A 271 2.37 21.48 -34.46
#